data_AF-A0A5K1FD54-F1
#
_entry.id   AF-A0A5K1FD54-F1
#
_cell.length_a   1.000
_cell.length_b   1.000
_cell.length_c   1.000
_cell.angle_alpha   90.00
_cell.angle_beta   90.00
_cell.angle_gamma   90.00
#
_symmetry.space_group_name_H-M   'P 1'
#
loop_
_entity.id
_entity.type
_entity.pdbx_description
1 polymer ?
#
loop_
_entity_poly.entity_id
_entity_poly.type
_entity_poly.pdbx_seq_one_letter_code
_entity_poly.pdbx_strand_id
1 'polypeptide(L)'
;LVSDNGVSSVLGFMKVVNHGVPTQLMDEVQRLFKEHYKQVMEKEFMESVASKKLEEGEPGWDEVDWESTFFARHLPVSDIADVPGIGHDY
;
A
#
# COMPACT_ATOMS: atom_id res chain seq x y z
N LEU A 1 -7.91 39.52 -6.61
CA LEU A 1 -6.81 38.89 -7.37
C LEU A 1 -7.31 37.53 -7.81
N VAL A 2 -7.81 37.46 -9.05
CA VAL A 2 -8.28 36.24 -9.69
C VAL A 2 -7.08 35.58 -10.38
N SER A 3 -7.04 34.25 -10.31
CA SER A 3 -6.27 33.35 -11.19
C SER A 3 -4.76 33.48 -11.13
N ASP A 4 -4.12 32.51 -10.46
CA ASP A 4 -2.95 31.88 -11.07
C ASP A 4 -3.24 30.38 -11.26
N ASN A 5 -3.89 30.08 -12.40
CA ASN A 5 -4.16 28.74 -12.91
C ASN A 5 -2.88 28.12 -13.48
N GLY A 6 -1.84 28.01 -12.66
CA GLY A 6 -0.51 27.57 -13.07
C GLY A 6 -0.09 26.25 -12.45
N VAL A 7 -0.90 25.18 -12.58
CA VAL A 7 -0.34 23.84 -12.38
C VAL A 7 0.58 23.57 -13.57
N SER A 8 1.88 23.75 -13.35
CA SER A 8 2.94 23.34 -14.27
C SER A 8 2.78 21.85 -14.57
N SER A 9 2.51 21.52 -15.83
CA SER A 9 2.24 20.17 -16.35
C SER A 9 3.51 19.31 -16.47
N VAL A 10 4.33 19.25 -15.43
CA VAL A 10 5.70 18.70 -15.57
C VAL A 10 5.97 17.48 -14.68
N LEU A 11 5.12 17.14 -13.70
CA LEU A 11 5.45 16.07 -12.75
C LEU A 11 4.41 14.96 -12.59
N GLY A 12 3.22 15.02 -13.20
CA GLY A 12 2.22 13.93 -13.13
C GLY A 12 1.63 13.61 -11.73
N PHE A 13 2.14 14.25 -10.67
CA PHE A 13 1.73 14.01 -9.28
C PHE A 13 1.46 15.33 -8.55
N MET A 14 0.55 15.29 -7.57
CA MET A 14 0.30 16.40 -6.63
C MET A 14 -0.09 15.87 -5.25
N LYS A 15 0.28 16.60 -4.20
CA LYS A 15 -0.19 16.33 -2.83
C LYS A 15 -1.40 17.21 -2.54
N VAL A 16 -2.50 16.59 -2.13
CA VAL A 16 -3.71 17.31 -1.69
C VAL A 16 -3.72 17.36 -0.16
N VAL A 17 -3.97 18.56 0.39
CA VAL A 17 -4.19 18.79 1.83
C VAL A 17 -5.58 19.36 2.02
N ASN A 18 -6.14 19.26 3.24
CA ASN A 18 -7.53 19.65 3.53
C ASN A 18 -8.56 18.93 2.63
N HIS A 19 -8.30 17.65 2.32
CA HIS A 19 -9.10 16.82 1.42
C HIS A 19 -10.45 16.35 2.00
N GLY A 20 -10.78 16.71 3.24
CA GLY A 20 -12.05 16.36 3.90
C GLY A 20 -12.14 14.92 4.44
N VAL A 21 -11.12 14.09 4.23
CA VAL A 21 -11.05 12.75 4.86
C VAL A 21 -10.61 12.92 6.32
N PRO A 22 -11.33 12.34 7.30
CA PRO A 22 -10.98 12.48 8.71
C PRO A 22 -9.57 11.96 9.01
N THR A 23 -8.78 12.73 9.75
CA THR A 23 -7.42 12.31 10.15
C THR A 23 -7.44 11.03 10.98
N GLN A 24 -8.42 10.89 11.89
CA GLN A 24 -8.58 9.68 12.71
C GLN A 24 -8.79 8.42 11.86
N LEU A 25 -9.49 8.53 10.72
CA LEU A 25 -9.66 7.41 9.78
C LEU A 25 -8.32 7.07 9.10
N MET A 26 -7.55 8.07 8.68
CA MET A 26 -6.22 7.84 8.07
C MET A 26 -5.25 7.20 9.06
N ASP A 27 -5.26 7.64 10.32
CA ASP A 27 -4.43 7.08 11.39
C ASP A 27 -4.80 5.61 11.67
N GLU A 28 -6.10 5.31 11.72
CA GLU A 28 -6.60 3.95 11.95
C GLU A 28 -6.26 3.01 10.78
N VAL A 29 -6.47 3.47 9.54
CA VAL A 29 -6.05 2.72 8.34
C VAL A 29 -4.55 2.45 8.41
N GLN A 30 -3.72 3.46 8.70
CA GLN A 30 -2.27 3.25 8.82
C GLN A 30 -1.92 2.22 9.91
N ARG A 31 -2.60 2.26 11.06
CA ARG A 31 -2.38 1.32 12.18
C ARG A 31 -2.73 -0.11 11.76
N LEU A 32 -3.92 -0.31 11.20
CA LEU A 32 -4.41 -1.62 10.76
C LEU A 32 -3.50 -2.25 9.69
N PHE A 33 -3.06 -1.47 8.70
CA PHE A 33 -2.14 -1.98 7.66
C PHE A 33 -0.77 -2.38 8.24
N LYS A 34 -0.23 -1.61 9.19
CA LYS A 34 1.03 -1.95 9.86
C LYS A 34 0.91 -3.21 10.72
N GLU A 35 -0.20 -3.37 11.42
CA GLU A 35 -0.47 -4.58 12.21
C GLU A 35 -0.65 -5.81 11.33
N HIS A 36 -1.45 -5.67 10.26
CA HIS A 36 -1.67 -6.73 9.29
C HIS A 36 -0.37 -7.21 8.64
N TYR A 37 0.49 -6.28 8.20
CA TYR A 37 1.81 -6.63 7.68
C TYR A 37 2.61 -7.47 8.69
N LYS A 38 2.77 -6.97 9.92
CA LYS A 38 3.58 -7.65 10.95
C LYS A 38 3.03 -9.02 11.34
N GLN A 39 1.71 -9.16 11.43
CA GLN A 39 1.09 -10.36 11.95
C GLN A 39 0.87 -11.43 10.88
N VAL A 40 0.69 -11.03 9.62
CA VAL A 40 0.24 -11.93 8.55
C VAL A 40 1.23 -11.99 7.39
N MET A 41 1.67 -10.84 6.88
CA MET A 41 2.45 -10.80 5.63
C MET A 41 3.95 -10.93 5.81
N GLU A 42 4.50 -10.46 6.94
CA GLU A 42 5.95 -10.34 7.15
C GLU A 42 6.66 -11.68 7.01
N LYS A 43 6.11 -12.74 7.61
CA LYS A 43 6.69 -14.08 7.51
C LYS A 43 6.74 -14.57 6.07
N GLU A 44 5.64 -14.45 5.33
CA GLU A 44 5.56 -14.91 3.94
C GLU A 44 6.50 -14.09 3.03
N PHE A 45 6.63 -12.80 3.31
CA PHE A 45 7.56 -11.93 2.60
C PHE A 45 9.03 -12.36 2.81
N MET A 46 9.45 -12.59 4.06
CA MET A 46 10.82 -13.04 4.34
C MET A 46 11.12 -14.44 3.75
N GLU A 47 10.09 -15.28 3.58
CA GLU A 47 10.21 -16.58 2.93
C GLU A 47 10.16 -16.51 1.39
N SER A 48 9.83 -15.35 0.82
CA SER A 48 9.66 -15.13 -0.62
C SER A 48 10.97 -15.19 -1.42
N VAL A 49 10.84 -15.44 -2.72
CA VAL A 49 11.98 -15.44 -3.67
C VAL A 49 12.61 -14.05 -3.76
N ALA A 50 11.81 -12.98 -3.70
CA ALA A 50 12.32 -11.61 -3.78
C ALA A 50 13.23 -11.27 -2.59
N SER A 51 12.80 -11.63 -1.36
CA SER A 51 13.62 -11.41 -0.15
C SER A 51 14.92 -12.21 -0.21
N LYS A 52 14.83 -13.50 -0.55
CA LYS A 52 16.02 -14.39 -0.62
C LYS A 52 17.03 -13.95 -1.67
N LYS A 53 16.58 -13.66 -2.89
CA LYS A 53 17.47 -13.23 -3.98
C LYS A 53 18.25 -11.98 -3.62
N LEU A 54 17.60 -10.98 -3.03
CA LEU A 54 18.29 -9.75 -2.65
C LEU A 54 19.17 -9.95 -1.40
N GLU A 55 18.76 -10.76 -0.41
CA GLU A 55 19.59 -11.08 0.76
C GLU A 55 20.88 -11.84 0.38
N GLU A 56 20.78 -12.79 -0.54
CA GLU A 56 21.89 -13.63 -1.00
C GLU A 56 22.70 -13.00 -2.14
N GLY A 57 22.23 -11.87 -2.69
CA GLY A 57 22.85 -11.20 -3.83
C GLY A 57 22.84 -12.04 -5.11
N GLU A 58 21.83 -12.89 -5.28
CA GLU A 58 21.69 -13.76 -6.45
C GLU A 58 21.42 -12.95 -7.73
N PRO A 59 21.92 -13.38 -8.90
CA PRO A 59 21.59 -12.75 -10.18
C PRO A 59 20.07 -12.63 -10.42
N GLY A 60 19.65 -11.52 -11.03
CA GLY A 60 18.23 -11.24 -11.27
C GLY A 60 17.47 -10.75 -10.04
N TRP A 61 18.17 -10.23 -9.02
CA TRP A 61 17.57 -9.47 -7.91
C TRP A 61 16.95 -8.15 -8.37
N ASP A 62 17.43 -7.61 -9.50
CA ASP A 62 16.94 -6.41 -10.17
C ASP A 62 15.71 -6.65 -11.05
N GLU A 63 15.32 -7.92 -11.23
CA GLU A 63 14.11 -8.33 -11.96
C GLU A 63 12.92 -8.60 -11.03
N VAL A 64 13.11 -8.47 -9.71
CA VAL A 64 12.07 -8.72 -8.71
C VAL A 64 11.84 -7.48 -7.85
N ASP A 65 10.57 -7.21 -7.55
CA ASP A 65 10.21 -6.14 -6.64
C ASP A 65 10.39 -6.61 -5.19
N TRP A 66 11.21 -5.89 -4.42
CA TRP A 66 11.23 -6.04 -2.96
C TRP A 66 9.98 -5.36 -2.40
N GLU A 67 8.86 -6.06 -2.51
CA GLU A 67 7.53 -5.57 -2.15
C GLU A 67 6.69 -6.70 -1.53
N SER A 68 5.86 -6.35 -0.55
CA SER A 68 4.82 -7.22 0.00
C SER A 68 3.48 -6.51 -0.16
N THR A 69 2.59 -7.10 -0.95
CA THR A 69 1.35 -6.45 -1.42
C THR A 69 0.17 -7.41 -1.38
N PHE A 70 -1.01 -6.87 -1.06
CA PHE A 70 -2.29 -7.51 -1.31
C PHE A 70 -3.22 -6.52 -2.04
N PHE A 71 -4.26 -7.03 -2.70
CA PHE A 71 -5.24 -6.22 -3.39
C PHE A 71 -6.63 -6.39 -2.75
N ALA A 72 -7.30 -5.26 -2.54
CA ALA A 72 -8.71 -5.22 -2.17
C ALA A 72 -9.47 -4.46 -3.25
N ARG A 73 -10.44 -5.12 -3.87
CA ARG A 73 -11.36 -4.52 -4.82
C ARG A 73 -12.57 -4.01 -4.04
N HIS A 74 -12.98 -2.79 -4.35
CA HIS A 74 -14.22 -2.22 -3.80
C HIS A 74 -15.39 -2.35 -4.78
N LEU A 75 -15.13 -2.22 -6.09
CA LEU A 75 -16.15 -2.20 -7.13
C LEU A 75 -15.76 -3.11 -8.32
N PRO A 76 -16.75 -3.65 -9.06
CA PRO A 76 -18.19 -3.50 -8.83
C PRO A 76 -18.70 -4.33 -7.64
N VAL A 77 -17.97 -5.39 -7.28
CA VAL A 77 -18.24 -6.24 -6.11
C VAL A 77 -16.97 -6.24 -5.28
N SER A 78 -17.12 -6.04 -3.97
CA SER A 78 -15.98 -6.05 -3.07
C SER A 78 -15.56 -7.46 -2.69
N ASP A 79 -14.25 -7.68 -2.60
CA ASP A 79 -13.63 -8.92 -2.11
C ASP A 79 -12.80 -8.68 -0.84
N ILE A 80 -13.03 -7.56 -0.13
CA ILE A 80 -12.28 -7.25 1.09
C ILE A 80 -12.45 -8.32 2.17
N ALA A 81 -13.61 -8.98 2.22
CA ALA A 81 -13.89 -10.07 3.13
C ALA A 81 -13.10 -11.35 2.83
N ASP A 82 -12.56 -11.47 1.62
CA ASP A 82 -11.76 -12.61 1.18
C ASP A 82 -10.25 -12.39 1.44
N VAL A 83 -9.85 -11.17 1.85
CA VAL A 83 -8.44 -10.87 2.15
C VAL A 83 -8.04 -11.58 3.45
N PRO A 84 -7.05 -12.48 3.43
CA PRO A 84 -6.62 -13.19 4.62
C PRO A 84 -6.20 -12.23 5.72
N GLY A 85 -6.57 -12.48 6.97
CA GLY A 85 -6.05 -11.74 8.12
C GLY A 85 -6.54 -10.29 8.27
N ILE A 86 -7.48 -9.84 7.44
CA ILE A 86 -8.28 -8.64 7.69
C ILE A 86 -9.53 -9.09 8.46
N GLY A 87 -9.73 -8.54 9.67
CA GLY A 87 -10.81 -8.92 10.56
C GLY A 87 -12.20 -8.69 9.96
N HIS A 88 -13.20 -9.44 10.44
CA HIS A 88 -14.61 -9.27 10.04
C HIS A 88 -15.34 -8.17 10.83
N ASP A 89 -14.63 -7.50 11.75
CA ASP A 89 -15.18 -6.47 12.61
C ASP A 89 -15.05 -5.11 11.91
N TYR A 90 -16.00 -4.82 11.01
CA TYR A 90 -16.23 -3.49 10.43
C TYR A 90 -17.49 -2.86 11.01
#